data_AF-A0A7X3H556-F1
#
_entry.id   AF-A0A7X3H556-F1
#
_cell.length_a   1.000
_cell.length_b   1.000
_cell.length_c   1.000
_cell.angle_alpha   90.00
_cell.angle_beta   90.00
_cell.angle_gamma   90.00
#
_symmetry.space_group_name_H-M   'P 1'
#
loop_
_entity.id
_entity.type
_entity.pdbx_description
1 polymer ?
#
loop_
_entity_poly.entity_id
_entity_poly.type
_entity_poly.pdbx_seq_one_letter_code
_entity_poly.pdbx_strand_id
1 'polypeptide(L)'
;MSRTDLQVNFRMPASLKEELEALARANRRSLTAEIVARLERSISDPDELGISDRDRLNGNDLSGYEAPTGGVSKEKLLQGLGGRTPRENVFIASMLKALRDLDEMPGQEPSPPRKKSKRIKPAE
;
A
#
# COMPACT_ATOMS: atom_id res chain seq x y z
N MET A 1 -28.49 28.87 1.32
CA MET A 1 -27.36 27.93 1.16
C MET A 1 -27.94 26.60 0.74
N SER A 2 -27.74 26.23 -0.52
CA SER A 2 -28.32 25.05 -1.17
C SER A 2 -27.63 23.79 -0.62
N ARG A 3 -28.40 22.80 -0.15
CA ARG A 3 -27.85 21.46 0.09
C ARG A 3 -27.30 20.95 -1.24
N THR A 4 -26.00 20.63 -1.26
CA THR A 4 -25.30 20.03 -2.40
C THR A 4 -25.55 18.53 -2.52
N ASP A 5 -26.31 17.95 -1.60
CA ASP A 5 -26.64 16.53 -1.59
C ASP A 5 -27.63 16.17 -2.71
N LEU A 6 -27.22 15.27 -3.61
CA LEU A 6 -28.08 14.72 -4.63
C LEU A 6 -29.04 13.69 -4.02
N GLN A 7 -30.34 13.87 -4.22
CA GLN A 7 -31.32 12.85 -3.84
C GLN A 7 -31.38 11.76 -4.93
N VAL A 8 -31.12 10.52 -4.52
CA VAL A 8 -31.11 9.35 -5.39
C VAL A 8 -32.17 8.33 -4.97
N ASN A 9 -32.87 7.77 -5.96
CA ASN A 9 -33.86 6.73 -5.76
C ASN A 9 -33.22 5.34 -5.96
N PHE A 10 -33.07 4.58 -4.88
CA PHE A 10 -32.56 3.22 -4.94
C PHE A 10 -33.67 2.21 -5.22
N ARG A 11 -33.41 1.28 -6.14
CA ARG A 11 -34.21 0.06 -6.31
C ARG A 11 -33.37 -1.12 -5.84
N MET A 12 -33.85 -1.83 -4.82
CA MET A 12 -33.13 -2.94 -4.22
C MET A 12 -34.10 -4.03 -3.75
N PRO A 13 -33.62 -5.29 -3.59
CA PRO A 13 -34.43 -6.36 -3.03
C PRO A 13 -34.93 -6.05 -1.62
N ALA A 14 -36.13 -6.54 -1.26
CA ALA A 14 -36.72 -6.31 0.05
C ALA A 14 -35.87 -6.90 1.19
N SER A 15 -35.35 -8.11 1.00
CA SER A 15 -34.45 -8.77 1.96
C SER A 15 -33.22 -7.92 2.28
N LEU A 16 -32.56 -7.38 1.24
CA LEU A 16 -31.38 -6.55 1.41
C LEU A 16 -31.68 -5.25 2.18
N LYS A 17 -32.86 -4.67 1.97
CA LYS A 17 -33.28 -3.48 2.71
C LYS A 17 -33.45 -3.79 4.21
N GLU A 18 -34.10 -4.90 4.55
CA GLU A 18 -34.30 -5.32 5.94
C GLU A 18 -32.96 -5.57 6.66
N GLU A 19 -32.01 -6.22 5.99
CA GLU A 19 -30.65 -6.43 6.52
C GLU A 19 -29.93 -5.10 6.78
N LEU A 20 -30.00 -4.16 5.83
CA LEU A 20 -29.39 -2.83 6.00
C LEU A 20 -30.06 -2.04 7.13
N GLU A 21 -31.38 -2.15 7.32
CA GLU A 21 -32.06 -1.50 8.44
C GLU A 21 -31.62 -2.08 9.79
N ALA A 22 -31.46 -3.40 9.89
CA ALA A 22 -30.95 -4.05 11.10
C ALA A 22 -29.52 -3.60 11.40
N LEU A 23 -28.65 -3.54 10.38
CA LEU A 23 -27.25 -3.11 10.51
C LEU A 23 -27.14 -1.62 10.85
N ALA A 24 -27.98 -0.77 10.24
CA ALA A 24 -28.06 0.65 10.56
C ALA A 24 -28.46 0.87 12.03
N ARG A 25 -29.46 0.12 12.53
CA ARG A 25 -29.86 0.16 13.95
C ARG A 25 -28.73 -0.27 14.87
N ALA A 26 -28.01 -1.35 14.54
CA ALA A 26 -26.86 -1.81 15.30
C ALA A 26 -25.74 -0.75 15.37
N ASN A 27 -25.50 -0.04 14.26
CA ASN A 27 -24.49 1.01 14.15
C ASN A 27 -24.98 2.40 14.64
N ARG A 28 -26.22 2.52 15.12
CA ARG A 28 -26.87 3.79 15.51
C ARG A 28 -26.85 4.85 14.41
N ARG A 29 -27.03 4.43 13.15
CA ARG A 29 -27.11 5.30 11.96
C ARG A 29 -28.50 5.23 11.34
N SER A 30 -28.83 6.22 10.52
CA SER A 30 -29.98 6.11 9.61
C SER A 30 -29.65 5.12 8.49
N LEU A 31 -30.68 4.56 7.85
CA LEU A 31 -30.52 3.67 6.70
C LEU A 31 -29.67 4.32 5.60
N THR A 32 -29.95 5.58 5.28
CA THR A 32 -29.19 6.36 4.28
C THR A 32 -27.73 6.53 4.68
N ALA A 33 -27.45 6.84 5.96
CA ALA A 33 -26.09 7.01 6.44
C ALA A 33 -25.30 5.69 6.43
N GLU A 34 -25.95 4.55 6.72
CA GLU A 34 -25.33 3.23 6.60
C GLU A 34 -25.03 2.87 5.15
N ILE A 35 -25.95 3.16 4.21
CA ILE A 35 -25.73 2.96 2.78
C ILE A 35 -24.51 3.77 2.31
N VAL A 36 -24.47 5.07 2.64
CA VAL A 36 -23.35 5.94 2.27
C VAL A 36 -22.04 5.41 2.85
N ALA A 37 -22.01 5.09 4.14
CA ALA A 37 -20.81 4.58 4.80
C ALA A 37 -20.30 3.27 4.16
N ARG A 38 -21.19 2.38 3.73
CA ARG A 38 -20.81 1.14 3.03
C ARG A 38 -20.25 1.41 1.64
N LEU A 39 -20.85 2.34 0.90
CA LEU A 39 -20.36 2.73 -0.43
C LEU A 39 -18.99 3.39 -0.33
N GLU A 40 -18.80 4.34 0.59
CA GLU A 40 -17.50 4.98 0.85
C GLU A 40 -16.42 3.96 1.20
N ARG A 41 -16.77 2.99 2.06
CA ARG A 41 -15.89 1.89 2.43
C ARG A 41 -15.54 1.02 1.22
N SER A 42 -16.52 0.62 0.41
CA SER A 42 -16.26 -0.22 -0.76
C SER A 42 -15.31 0.44 -1.77
N ILE A 43 -15.35 1.76 -1.87
CA ILE A 43 -14.51 2.52 -2.78
C ILE A 43 -13.08 2.72 -2.20
N SER A 44 -12.95 2.76 -0.88
CA SER A 44 -11.70 3.10 -0.18
C SER A 44 -10.92 1.88 0.33
N ASP A 45 -11.59 0.75 0.55
CA ASP A 45 -10.94 -0.46 1.03
C ASP A 45 -10.00 -1.01 -0.06
N PRO A 46 -8.70 -1.17 0.24
CA PRO A 46 -7.75 -1.72 -0.71
C PRO A 46 -7.96 -3.22 -0.89
N ASP A 47 -7.73 -3.71 -2.11
CA ASP A 47 -7.78 -5.14 -2.42
C ASP A 47 -6.49 -5.89 -1.97
N GLU A 48 -6.35 -7.15 -2.39
CA GLU A 48 -5.16 -7.99 -2.08
C GLU A 48 -3.84 -7.38 -2.57
N LEU A 49 -3.90 -6.49 -3.57
CA LEU A 49 -2.74 -5.79 -4.12
C LEU A 49 -2.48 -4.45 -3.39
N GLY A 50 -3.27 -4.13 -2.37
CA GLY A 50 -3.17 -2.87 -1.63
C GLY A 50 -3.74 -1.67 -2.39
N ILE A 51 -4.55 -1.91 -3.44
CA ILE A 51 -5.06 -0.85 -4.33
C ILE A 51 -6.57 -0.70 -4.11
N SER A 52 -7.03 0.50 -3.78
CA SER A 52 -8.46 0.79 -3.66
C SER A 52 -9.08 1.21 -5.00
N ASP A 53 -10.40 1.09 -5.14
CA ASP A 53 -11.10 1.56 -6.35
C ASP A 53 -10.93 3.06 -6.57
N ARG A 54 -10.83 3.83 -5.48
CA ARG A 54 -10.52 5.25 -5.53
C ARG A 54 -9.16 5.52 -6.19
N ASP A 55 -8.15 4.72 -5.89
CA ASP A 55 -6.81 4.90 -6.46
C ASP A 55 -6.81 4.65 -7.97
N ARG A 56 -7.58 3.65 -8.42
CA ARG A 56 -7.76 3.34 -9.86
C ARG A 56 -8.38 4.50 -10.62
N LEU A 57 -9.37 5.17 -10.03
CA LEU A 57 -10.09 6.27 -10.68
C LEU A 57 -9.30 7.57 -10.73
N ASN A 58 -8.40 7.81 -9.77
CA ASN A 58 -7.61 9.05 -9.72
C ASN A 58 -6.57 9.16 -10.82
N GLY A 59 -6.39 8.13 -11.66
CA GLY A 59 -5.49 8.18 -12.83
C GLY A 59 -4.04 8.49 -12.46
N ASN A 60 -3.69 8.43 -11.18
CA ASN A 60 -2.32 8.58 -10.75
C ASN A 60 -1.67 7.24 -11.03
N ASP A 61 -1.06 7.20 -12.21
CA ASP A 61 -0.32 6.09 -12.78
C ASP A 61 0.31 5.21 -11.70
N LEU A 62 0.19 3.91 -11.89
CA LEU A 62 0.93 2.88 -11.15
C LEU A 62 2.47 3.04 -11.25
N SER A 63 2.97 4.15 -11.82
CA SER A 63 4.36 4.61 -11.73
C SER A 63 4.74 5.22 -10.37
N GLY A 64 3.78 5.38 -9.45
CA GLY A 64 4.00 5.94 -8.11
C GLY A 64 4.57 4.97 -7.06
N TYR A 65 4.88 3.72 -7.41
CA TYR A 65 5.90 2.97 -6.66
C TYR A 65 7.25 3.64 -6.94
N GLU A 66 7.49 4.79 -6.32
CA GLU A 66 8.85 5.20 -6.05
C GLU A 66 9.40 4.15 -5.10
N ALA A 67 10.16 3.18 -5.64
CA ALA A 67 11.15 2.49 -4.83
C ALA A 67 11.85 3.58 -4.01
N PRO A 68 11.89 3.53 -2.67
CA PRO A 68 12.39 4.63 -1.85
C PRO A 68 13.79 4.99 -2.34
N THR A 69 13.90 6.07 -3.13
CA THR A 69 15.14 6.54 -3.75
C THR A 69 16.00 7.30 -2.73
N GLY A 70 15.44 7.60 -1.56
CA GLY A 70 16.21 8.00 -0.39
C GLY A 70 16.88 6.78 0.23
N GLY A 71 18.20 6.70 0.12
CA GLY A 71 19.02 5.67 0.77
C GLY A 71 18.53 5.41 2.20
N VAL A 72 18.01 4.21 2.43
CA VAL A 72 17.43 3.84 3.70
C VAL A 72 18.56 3.72 4.72
N SER A 73 18.57 4.56 5.75
CA SER A 73 19.55 4.47 6.82
C SER A 73 19.48 3.07 7.43
N LYS A 74 20.64 2.42 7.61
CA LYS A 74 20.74 1.06 8.16
C LYS A 74 19.96 0.95 9.48
N GLU A 75 19.96 2.00 10.29
CA GLU A 75 19.23 2.08 11.55
C GLU A 75 17.71 1.99 11.37
N LYS A 76 17.16 2.62 10.33
CA LYS A 76 15.71 2.66 10.05
C LYS A 76 15.21 1.31 9.51
N LEU A 77 16.06 0.60 8.76
CA LEU A 77 15.83 -0.79 8.36
C LEU A 77 15.83 -1.73 9.57
N LEU A 78 16.84 -1.61 10.45
CA LEU A 78 16.94 -2.41 11.67
C LEU A 78 15.76 -2.16 12.63
N GLN A 79 15.26 -0.93 12.68
CA GLN A 79 14.12 -0.57 13.53
C GLN A 79 12.80 -1.22 13.06
N GLY A 80 12.60 -1.38 11.75
CA GLY A 80 11.45 -2.12 11.18
C GLY A 80 11.57 -3.66 11.26
N LEU A 81 12.74 -4.18 11.57
CA LEU A 81 13.00 -5.61 11.84
C LEU A 81 12.70 -6.01 13.29
N GLY A 82 12.51 -5.04 14.20
CA GLY A 82 12.36 -5.26 15.65
C GLY A 82 11.05 -5.91 16.10
N GLY A 83 10.13 -6.23 15.19
CA GLY A 83 8.82 -6.83 15.50
C GLY A 83 8.55 -8.17 14.82
N ARG A 84 9.55 -8.81 14.20
CA ARG A 84 9.32 -10.01 13.40
C ARG A 84 9.23 -11.27 14.23
N THR A 85 8.27 -12.11 13.91
CA THR A 85 8.14 -13.42 14.55
C THR A 85 9.28 -14.35 14.09
N PRO A 86 9.71 -15.34 14.89
CA PRO A 86 10.77 -16.28 14.48
C PRO A 86 10.48 -17.00 13.15
N ARG A 87 9.20 -17.21 12.81
CA ARG A 87 8.76 -17.84 11.55
C ARG A 87 9.04 -16.95 10.34
N GLU A 88 8.78 -15.66 10.44
CA GLU A 88 9.06 -14.69 9.37
C GLU A 88 10.57 -14.60 9.08
N ASN A 89 11.41 -14.71 10.12
CA ASN A 89 12.87 -14.70 9.95
C ASN A 89 13.37 -15.92 9.17
N VAL A 90 12.82 -17.10 9.42
CA VAL A 90 13.16 -18.33 8.68
C VAL A 90 12.72 -18.23 7.22
N PHE A 91 11.51 -17.72 6.98
CA PHE A 91 10.96 -17.57 5.62
C PHE A 91 11.80 -16.59 4.77
N ILE A 92 12.21 -15.47 5.35
CA ILE A 92 13.05 -14.49 4.66
C ILE A 92 14.46 -15.04 4.42
N ALA A 93 15.02 -15.78 5.39
CA ALA A 93 16.31 -16.44 5.21
C ALA A 93 16.27 -17.48 4.09
N SER A 94 15.20 -18.28 3.99
CA SER A 94 15.03 -19.24 2.89
C SER A 94 14.84 -18.57 1.54
N MET A 95 14.09 -17.47 1.49
CA MET A 95 13.88 -16.70 0.25
C MET A 95 15.17 -16.03 -0.24
N LEU A 96 15.94 -15.42 0.66
CA LEU A 96 17.24 -14.81 0.31
C LEU A 96 18.27 -15.86 -0.14
N LYS A 97 18.22 -17.06 0.42
CA LYS A 97 19.06 -18.17 -0.02
C LYS A 97 18.69 -18.63 -1.42
N ALA A 98 17.39 -18.84 -1.68
CA ALA A 98 16.91 -19.24 -3.01
C ALA A 98 17.26 -18.20 -4.09
N LEU A 99 17.19 -16.90 -3.77
CA LEU A 99 17.59 -15.83 -4.69
C LEU A 99 19.10 -15.81 -4.96
N ARG A 100 19.93 -16.11 -3.96
CA ARG A 100 21.39 -16.20 -4.14
C ARG A 100 21.78 -17.41 -4.98
N ASP A 101 21.11 -18.53 -4.77
CA ASP A 101 21.35 -19.77 -5.51
C ASP A 101 20.92 -19.63 -7.00
N LEU A 102 20.06 -18.65 -7.34
CA LEU A 102 19.69 -18.31 -8.71
C LEU A 102 20.69 -17.34 -9.41
N ASP A 103 21.50 -16.60 -8.64
CA ASP A 103 22.45 -15.60 -9.16
C ASP A 103 23.86 -16.19 -9.39
N GLU A 104 24.12 -17.42 -8.93
CA GLU A 104 25.35 -18.17 -9.22
C GLU A 104 25.30 -18.85 -10.62
N MET A 105 25.25 -18.04 -11.67
CA MET A 105 25.67 -18.45 -13.02
C MET A 105 27.15 -18.02 -13.22
N PRO A 106 28.06 -18.90 -13.67
CA PRO A 106 29.48 -18.57 -13.75
C PRO A 106 29.74 -17.66 -14.96
N GLY A 107 30.02 -16.36 -14.75
CA GLY A 107 30.47 -15.55 -15.88
C GLY A 107 30.48 -14.02 -15.79
N GLN A 108 30.60 -13.36 -14.64
CA GLN A 108 30.77 -11.91 -14.64
C GLN A 108 31.97 -11.44 -13.80
N GLU A 109 32.96 -10.90 -14.49
CA GLU A 109 34.17 -10.30 -13.90
C GLU A 109 33.83 -9.15 -12.94
N PRO A 110 34.65 -8.94 -11.89
CA PRO A 110 34.41 -7.89 -10.91
C PRO A 110 34.52 -6.49 -11.54
N SER A 111 33.45 -5.71 -11.41
CA SER A 111 33.43 -4.29 -11.76
C SER A 111 34.51 -3.51 -10.99
N PRO A 112 35.30 -2.62 -11.64
CA PRO A 112 36.40 -1.93 -10.99
C PRO A 112 35.92 -0.87 -9.98
N PRO A 113 36.71 -0.57 -8.93
CA PRO A 113 36.30 0.35 -7.88
C PRO A 113 36.22 1.80 -8.38
N ARG A 114 35.12 2.47 -8.01
CA ARG A 114 34.88 3.89 -8.33
C ARG A 114 35.98 4.79 -7.74
N LYS A 115 36.66 5.56 -8.59
CA LYS A 115 37.66 6.57 -8.20
C LYS A 115 36.98 7.68 -7.37
N LYS A 116 37.52 7.98 -6.19
CA LYS A 116 37.07 9.10 -5.34
C LYS A 116 37.42 10.43 -6.02
N SER A 117 36.41 11.23 -6.34
CA SER A 117 36.58 12.57 -6.88
C SER A 117 37.29 13.47 -5.86
N LYS A 118 38.42 14.06 -6.27
CA LYS A 118 39.24 14.96 -5.48
C LYS A 118 38.47 16.27 -5.25
N ARG A 119 38.19 16.59 -3.99
CA ARG A 119 37.52 17.83 -3.56
C ARG A 119 38.45 19.01 -3.84
N ILE A 120 38.11 19.85 -4.82
CA ILE A 120 38.82 21.09 -5.14
C ILE A 120 38.50 22.10 -4.02
N LYS A 121 39.52 22.67 -3.38
CA LYS A 121 39.36 23.80 -2.46
C LYS A 121 39.28 25.10 -3.29
N PRO A 122 38.39 26.04 -2.97
CA PRO A 122 38.43 27.35 -3.59
C PRO A 122 39.66 28.13 -3.07
N ALA A 123 40.29 28.89 -3.96
CA ALA A 123 41.37 29.80 -3.66
C ALA A 123 40.81 31.23 -3.44
N GLU A 124 41.54 31.95 -2.60
CA GLU A 124 41.45 33.36 -2.22
C GLU A 124 40.43 33.75 -1.12
#